data_AF-A0A0G1ZW22-F1
#
_entry.id   AF-A0A0G1ZW22-F1
#
_cell.length_a   1.000
_cell.length_b   1.000
_cell.length_c   1.000
_cell.angle_alpha   90.00
_cell.angle_beta   90.00
_cell.angle_gamma   90.00
#
_symmetry.space_group_name_H-M   'P 1'
#
loop_
_entity.id
_entity.type
_entity.pdbx_description
1 polymer ?
#
loop_
_entity_poly.entity_id
_entity_poly.type
_entity_poly.pdbx_seq_one_letter_code
_entity_poly.pdbx_strand_id
1 'polypeptide(L)'
;MQEENKKNNGPSAIGSLWLALRLAWTLGYLIALPAVGFGFGGAYLDKKLGSSPFFLLAGFIIAAVLSFIAIKRRLKVILPQ
;
A
#
# COMPACT_ATOMS: atom_id res chain seq x y z
N MET A 1 -22.43 11.61 47.40
CA MET A 1 -21.57 10.48 47.02
C MET A 1 -21.93 10.06 45.60
N GLN A 2 -21.30 10.68 44.60
CA GLN A 2 -21.29 10.22 43.20
C GLN A 2 -19.85 10.42 42.69
N GLU A 3 -18.91 9.75 43.36
CA GLU A 3 -17.50 9.74 42.99
C GLU A 3 -17.15 8.32 42.53
N GLU A 4 -17.57 7.92 41.33
CA GLU A 4 -16.94 6.79 40.62
C GLU A 4 -17.55 6.58 39.22
N ASN A 5 -17.44 7.56 38.32
CA ASN A 5 -17.66 7.25 36.90
C ASN A 5 -16.89 8.16 35.96
N LYS A 6 -15.56 8.06 36.01
CA LYS A 6 -14.74 8.45 34.89
C LYS A 6 -13.78 7.32 34.57
N LYS A 7 -14.35 6.24 34.02
CA LYS A 7 -13.60 5.24 33.28
C LYS A 7 -12.93 5.98 32.12
N ASN A 8 -11.69 6.41 32.35
CA ASN A 8 -10.83 7.02 31.36
C ASN A 8 -10.57 5.98 30.27
N ASN A 9 -11.50 5.88 29.33
CA ASN A 9 -11.29 5.18 28.07
C ASN A 9 -10.40 6.09 27.21
N GLY A 10 -9.16 6.29 27.63
CA GLY A 10 -8.11 6.71 26.69
C GLY A 10 -8.11 5.72 25.52
N PRO A 11 -7.76 6.14 24.30
CA PRO A 11 -7.81 5.27 23.13
C PRO A 11 -7.09 3.97 23.47
N SER A 12 -7.85 2.87 23.51
CA SER A 12 -7.29 1.59 23.93
C SER A 12 -6.10 1.31 23.02
N ALA A 13 -4.94 1.01 23.59
CA ALA A 13 -3.72 0.77 22.82
C ALA A 13 -3.96 -0.26 21.69
N ILE A 14 -4.86 -1.22 21.96
CA ILE A 14 -5.38 -2.22 21.04
C ILE A 14 -6.12 -1.59 19.85
N GLY A 15 -6.98 -0.60 20.07
CA GLY A 15 -7.69 0.11 19.00
C GLY A 15 -6.76 0.92 18.10
N SER A 16 -5.76 1.59 18.69
CA SER A 16 -4.74 2.35 17.96
C SER A 16 -3.85 1.44 17.11
N LEU A 17 -3.44 0.30 17.68
CA LEU A 17 -2.69 -0.75 16.96
C LEU A 17 -3.48 -1.31 15.79
N TRP A 18 -4.77 -1.61 16.00
CA TRP A 18 -5.63 -2.14 14.94
C TRP A 18 -5.80 -1.15 13.78
N LEU A 19 -5.95 0.14 14.09
CA LEU A 19 -6.03 1.19 13.07
C LEU A 19 -4.71 1.29 12.28
N ALA A 20 -3.57 1.29 12.98
CA ALA A 20 -2.25 1.32 12.34
C ALA A 20 -2.03 0.11 11.43
N LEU A 21 -2.42 -1.10 11.89
CA LEU A 21 -2.32 -2.33 11.11
C LEU A 21 -3.18 -2.25 9.84
N ARG A 22 -4.42 -1.77 9.96
CA ARG A 22 -5.34 -1.63 8.82
C ARG A 22 -4.79 -0.65 7.78
N LEU A 23 -4.20 0.45 8.22
CA LEU A 23 -3.58 1.45 7.35
C LEU A 23 -2.35 0.85 6.64
N ALA A 24 -1.46 0.21 7.40
CA ALA A 24 -0.28 -0.44 6.85
C ALA A 24 -0.64 -1.53 5.83
N TRP A 25 -1.68 -2.33 6.11
CA TRP A 25 -2.17 -3.36 5.21
C TRP A 25 -2.74 -2.78 3.92
N THR A 26 -3.55 -1.72 4.02
CA THR A 26 -4.17 -1.06 2.86
C THR A 26 -3.12 -0.45 1.94
N LEU A 27 -2.10 0.21 2.51
CA LEU A 27 -0.98 0.77 1.74
C LEU A 27 -0.04 -0.31 1.20
N GLY A 28 0.22 -1.35 1.99
CA GLY A 28 1.06 -2.48 1.61
C GLY A 28 0.53 -3.19 0.38
N TYR A 29 -0.76 -3.56 0.35
CA TYR A 29 -1.37 -4.19 -0.83
C TYR A 29 -1.41 -3.26 -2.04
N LEU A 30 -1.59 -1.96 -1.84
CA LEU A 30 -1.63 -0.99 -2.93
C LEU A 30 -0.30 -0.92 -3.70
N ILE A 31 0.83 -1.11 -3.00
CA ILE A 31 2.18 -1.09 -3.58
C ILE A 31 2.60 -2.50 -4.03
N ALA A 32 2.33 -3.51 -3.21
CA ALA A 32 2.72 -4.89 -3.48
C ALA A 32 2.03 -5.45 -4.72
N LEU A 33 0.75 -5.16 -4.94
CA LEU A 33 0.00 -5.70 -6.08
C LEU A 33 0.59 -5.30 -7.44
N PRO A 34 0.83 -4.01 -7.75
CA PRO A 34 1.49 -3.62 -8.98
C PRO A 34 2.96 -4.04 -9.02
N ALA A 35 3.70 -3.96 -7.91
CA ALA A 35 5.11 -4.37 -7.88
C ALA A 35 5.29 -5.85 -8.22
N VAL A 36 4.48 -6.74 -7.63
CA VAL A 36 4.52 -8.18 -7.90
C VAL A 36 3.92 -8.47 -9.27
N GLY A 37 2.78 -7.86 -9.63
CA GLY A 37 2.14 -8.09 -10.93
C GLY A 37 3.03 -7.72 -12.11
N PHE A 38 3.55 -6.49 -12.13
CA PHE A 38 4.41 -6.01 -13.22
C PHE A 38 5.86 -6.48 -13.09
N GLY A 39 6.39 -6.65 -11.88
CA GLY A 39 7.74 -7.18 -11.67
C GLY A 39 7.83 -8.65 -12.07
N PHE A 40 6.89 -9.49 -11.63
CA PHE A 40 6.85 -10.90 -12.00
C PHE A 40 6.40 -11.08 -13.45
N GLY A 41 5.43 -10.30 -13.93
CA GLY A 41 5.02 -10.29 -15.33
C GLY A 41 6.16 -9.88 -16.26
N GLY A 42 6.90 -8.82 -15.90
CA GLY A 42 8.10 -8.38 -16.61
C GLY A 42 9.18 -9.45 -16.62
N ALA A 43 9.49 -10.05 -15.46
CA ALA A 43 10.47 -11.13 -15.36
C ALA A 43 10.09 -12.39 -16.16
N TYR A 44 8.80 -12.74 -16.19
CA TYR A 44 8.30 -13.88 -16.97
C TYR A 44 8.41 -13.63 -18.48
N LEU A 45 8.05 -12.42 -18.93
CA LEU A 45 8.14 -12.05 -20.34
C LEU A 45 9.59 -11.99 -20.82
N ASP A 46 10.48 -11.50 -19.96
CA ASP A 46 11.92 -11.41 -20.21
C ASP A 46 12.55 -12.81 -20.35
N LYS A 47 12.17 -13.76 -19.49
CA LYS A 47 12.54 -15.18 -19.62
C LYS A 47 12.01 -15.83 -20.90
N LYS A 48 10.82 -15.44 -21.37
CA LYS A 48 10.19 -16.04 -22.55
C LYS A 48 10.77 -15.51 -23.86
N LEU A 49 11.17 -14.23 -23.88
CA LEU A 49 11.69 -13.55 -25.08
C LEU A 49 13.22 -13.64 -25.20
N GLY A 50 13.92 -14.13 -24.17
CA GLY A 50 15.39 -14.22 -24.15
C GLY A 50 16.07 -12.85 -24.20
N SER A 51 15.32 -11.78 -23.95
CA SER A 51 15.81 -10.42 -23.89
C SER A 51 16.61 -10.22 -22.59
N SER A 52 17.68 -9.42 -22.66
CA SER A 52 18.30 -8.82 -21.47
C SER A 52 17.23 -8.09 -20.63
N PRO A 53 17.43 -7.87 -19.31
CA PRO A 53 16.42 -7.46 -18.30
C PRO A 53 15.78 -6.08 -18.47
N PHE A 54 15.38 -5.76 -19.69
CA PHE A 54 14.73 -4.54 -20.11
C PHE A 54 13.22 -4.62 -19.88
N PHE A 55 12.58 -5.79 -20.08
CA PHE A 55 11.15 -5.93 -19.78
C PHE A 55 10.87 -5.92 -18.28
N LEU A 56 11.76 -6.50 -17.49
CA LEU A 56 11.71 -6.42 -16.03
C LEU A 56 11.86 -4.97 -15.57
N LEU A 57 12.83 -4.23 -16.12
CA LEU A 57 13.05 -2.82 -15.80
C LEU A 57 11.90 -1.92 -16.25
N ALA A 58 11.37 -2.11 -17.46
CA ALA A 58 10.20 -1.39 -17.96
C ALA A 58 8.96 -1.70 -17.13
N GLY A 59 8.73 -2.98 -16.79
CA GLY A 59 7.64 -3.39 -15.91
C GLY A 59 7.75 -2.77 -14.53
N PHE A 60 8.95 -2.70 -13.96
CA PHE A 60 9.20 -2.06 -12.67
C PHE A 60 8.94 -0.55 -12.71
N ILE A 61 9.38 0.16 -13.76
CA ILE A 61 9.09 1.59 -13.93
C ILE A 61 7.57 1.81 -14.07
N ILE A 62 6.88 0.99 -14.85
CA ILE A 62 5.42 1.07 -14.99
C ILE A 62 4.73 0.80 -13.65
N ALA A 63 5.20 -0.19 -12.87
CA ALA A 63 4.70 -0.48 -11.54
C ALA A 63 4.86 0.70 -10.58
N ALA A 64 6.02 1.35 -10.61
CA ALA A 64 6.31 2.52 -9.79
C ALA A 64 5.42 3.71 -10.17
N VAL A 65 5.25 3.99 -11.46
CA VAL A 65 4.37 5.06 -11.95
C VAL A 65 2.91 4.78 -11.58
N LEU A 66 2.42 3.56 -11.77
CA LEU A 66 1.05 3.17 -11.40
C LEU A 66 0.83 3.27 -9.90
N SER A 67 1.78 2.82 -9.09
CA SER A 67 1.74 2.95 -7.64
C SER A 67 1.67 4.42 -7.22
N PHE A 68 2.50 5.28 -7.83
CA PHE A 68 2.51 6.71 -7.57
C PHE A 68 1.17 7.39 -7.91
N ILE A 69 0.59 7.06 -9.06
CA ILE A 69 -0.73 7.57 -9.49
C ILE A 69 -1.84 7.05 -8.56
N ALA A 70 -1.81 5.77 -8.20
CA ALA A 70 -2.79 5.15 -7.32
C ALA A 70 -2.77 5.79 -5.92
N ILE A 71 -1.57 5.99 -5.36
CA ILE A 71 -1.38 6.69 -4.09
C ILE A 71 -1.89 8.12 -4.21
N LYS A 72 -1.49 8.89 -5.23
CA LYS A 72 -1.98 10.26 -5.45
C LYS A 72 -3.51 10.33 -5.52
N ARG A 73 -4.16 9.42 -6.26
CA ARG A 73 -5.62 9.36 -6.36
C ARG A 73 -6.27 9.07 -5.01
N ARG A 74 -5.74 8.12 -4.23
CA ARG A 74 -6.26 7.79 -2.90
C ARG A 74 -6.05 8.94 -1.90
N LEU A 75 -4.90 9.61 -1.95
CA LEU A 75 -4.63 10.78 -1.12
C LEU A 75 -5.57 11.94 -1.43
N LYS A 76 -5.86 12.20 -2.71
CA LYS A 76 -6.80 13.25 -3.12
C LYS A 76 -8.25 12.98 -2.69
N VAL A 77 -8.63 11.70 -2.53
CA VAL A 77 -9.94 11.32 -2.01
C VAL A 77 -10.03 11.53 -0.49
N ILE A 78 -8.92 11.36 0.22
CA ILE A 78 -8.86 11.48 1.69
C ILE A 78 -8.65 12.94 2.13
N LEU A 79 -7.91 13.73 1.34
CA LEU A 79 -7.67 15.15 1.53
C LEU A 79 -8.28 15.92 0.35
N PRO A 80 -9.59 16.23 0.37
CA PRO A 80 -10.13 17.29 -0.45
C PRO A 80 -9.60 18.61 0.11
N GLN A 81 -8.45 19.06 -0.42
CA GLN A 81 -8.00 20.44 -0.26
C GLN A 81 -8.81 21.31 -1.23
#